data_AF-A0A259DFX0-F1
#
_entry.id   AF-A0A259DFX0-F1
#
_cell.length_a   1.000
_cell.length_b   1.000
_cell.length_c   1.000
_cell.angle_alpha   90.00
_cell.angle_beta   90.00
_cell.angle_gamma   90.00
#
_symmetry.space_group_name_H-M   'P 1'
#
loop_
_entity.id
_entity.type
_entity.pdbx_description
1 polymer ?
#
loop_
_entity_poly.entity_id
_entity_poly.type
_entity_poly.pdbx_seq_one_letter_code
_entity_poly.pdbx_strand_id
1 'polypeptide(L)' 'MTKKALITGVTGQDGAYLAEFLLEKGYEVHGIKRRTSLFNTDR' A
#
# COMPACT_ATOMS: atom_id res chain seq x y z
N MET A 1 15.84 -9.41 11.98
CA MET A 1 15.61 -8.14 11.25
C MET A 1 14.29 -8.24 10.51
N THR A 2 13.41 -7.26 10.64
CA THR A 2 12.14 -7.19 9.90
C THR A 2 12.43 -6.84 8.45
N LYS A 3 11.95 -7.64 7.50
CA LYS A 3 12.15 -7.36 6.07
C LYS A 3 11.27 -6.18 5.66
N LYS A 4 11.80 -5.29 4.82
CA LYS A 4 11.10 -4.08 4.39
C LYS A 4 10.63 -4.22 2.94
N ALA A 5 9.41 -3.79 2.65
CA ALA A 5 8.84 -3.76 1.30
C ALA A 5 8.30 -2.36 0.98
N LEU A 6 8.60 -1.87 -0.22
CA LEU A 6 8.07 -0.62 -0.76
C LEU A 6 7.08 -0.96 -1.88
N ILE A 7 5.82 -0.52 -1.74
CA ILE A 7 4.74 -0.79 -2.70
C ILE A 7 4.34 0.51 -3.40
N THR A 8 4.47 0.54 -4.72
CA THR A 8 3.86 1.56 -5.58
C THR A 8 2.46 1.10 -5.99
N GLY A 9 1.51 2.03 -6.12
CA GLY A 9 0.12 1.65 -6.41
C GLY A 9 -0.57 0.94 -5.25
N VAL A 10 -0.13 1.19 -4.01
CA VAL A 10 -0.68 0.59 -2.78
C VAL A 10 -2.19 0.81 -2.62
N THR A 11 -2.74 1.85 -3.24
CA THR A 11 -4.17 2.17 -3.22
C THR A 11 -5.00 1.40 -4.24
N GLY A 12 -4.38 0.65 -5.16
CA GLY A 12 -5.09 -0.25 -6.07
C GLY A 12 -5.50 -1.54 -5.35
N GLN A 13 -6.42 -2.31 -5.93
CA GLN A 13 -6.89 -3.58 -5.37
C GLN A 13 -5.71 -4.55 -5.12
N ASP A 14 -4.87 -4.76 -6.14
CA ASP A 14 -3.74 -5.68 -6.04
C ASP A 14 -2.67 -5.17 -5.06
N GLY A 15 -2.46 -3.86 -5.02
CA GLY A 15 -1.52 -3.22 -4.11
C GLY A 15 -1.94 -3.37 -2.64
N ALA A 16 -3.24 -3.23 -2.36
CA ALA A 16 -3.81 -3.44 -1.04
C ALA A 16 -3.70 -4.91 -0.62
N TYR A 17 -4.05 -5.84 -1.50
CA TYR A 17 -3.95 -7.28 -1.22
C TYR A 17 -2.50 -7.73 -0.96
N LEU A 18 -1.54 -7.24 -1.77
CA LEU A 18 -0.13 -7.52 -1.57
C LEU A 18 0.39 -6.93 -0.24
N ALA A 19 -0.06 -5.74 0.13
CA ALA A 19 0.34 -5.11 1.39
C ALA A 19 -0.12 -5.93 2.59
N GLU A 20 -1.38 -6.38 2.59
CA GLU A 20 -1.96 -7.21 3.65
C GLU A 20 -1.22 -8.55 3.78
N PHE A 21 -1.00 -9.24 2.66
CA PHE A 21 -0.24 -10.48 2.63
C PHE A 21 1.19 -10.34 3.17
N LEU A 22 1.88 -9.23 2.89
CA LEU A 22 3.24 -8.98 3.37
C LEU A 22 3.25 -8.61 4.86
N LEU A 23 2.27 -7.85 5.34
CA LEU A 23 2.10 -7.54 6.75
C LEU A 23 1.88 -8.83 7.56
N GLU A 24 1.04 -9.76 7.09
CA GLU A 24 0.82 -11.07 7.71
C GLU A 24 2.11 -11.91 7.79
N LYS A 25 3.01 -11.73 6.83
CA LYS A 25 4.34 -12.38 6.83
C LYS A 25 5.38 -11.68 7.70
N GLY A 26 5.00 -10.63 8.43
CA GLY A 26 5.89 -9.89 9.31
C GLY A 26 6.84 -8.94 8.58
N TYR A 27 6.45 -8.44 7.40
CA TYR A 27 7.19 -7.37 6.72
C TYR A 27 6.78 -6.00 7.25
N GLU A 28 7.72 -5.07 7.24
CA GLU A 28 7.46 -3.64 7.37
C GLU A 28 7.14 -3.08 5.97
N VAL A 29 5.88 -2.70 5.73
CA VAL A 29 5.39 -2.28 4.41
C VAL A 29 5.24 -0.76 4.35
N HIS A 30 5.84 -0.15 3.32
CA HIS A 30 5.74 1.27 3.02
C HIS A 30 5.00 1.47 1.69
N GLY A 31 3.91 2.25 1.71
CA GLY A 31 3.10 2.51 0.53
C GLY A 31 3.35 3.89 -0.08
N ILE A 32 3.51 3.97 -1.41
CA ILE A 32 3.57 5.24 -2.14
C ILE A 32 2.18 5.58 -2.68
N LYS A 33 1.62 6.69 -2.21
CA LYS A 33 0.39 7.31 -2.71
C LYS A 33 0.74 8.53 -3.57
N ARG A 34 0.15 8.68 -4.75
CA ARG A 34 0.28 9.91 -5.55
C ARG A 34 -0.48 11.06 -4.87
N ARG A 35 0.09 12.27 -4.90
CA ARG A 35 -0.53 13.48 -4.32
C ARG A 35 -1.94 13.77 -4.88
N THR A 36 -2.21 13.38 -6.13
CA THR A 36 -3.49 13.60 -6.81
C THR A 36 -4.57 12.54 -6.52
N SER A 37 -4.28 11.47 -5.77
CA SER A 37 -5.32 10.52 -5.31
C SER A 37 -5.98 10.96 -4.00
N LEU A 38 -6.04 12.27 -3.75
CA LEU A 38 -7.05 12.84 -2.88
C LEU A 38 -8.40 12.50 -3.52
N PHE A 39 -9.20 11.73 -2.79
CA PHE A 39 -10.60 11.51 -3.14
C PHE A 39 -11.28 12.89 -3.27
N ASN A 40 -11.57 13.33 -4.49
CA ASN A 40 -12.63 14.31 -4.73
C ASN A 40 -13.98 13.60 -4.54
N THR A 41 -14.27 13.13 -3.32
CA THR A 41 -15.60 12.59 -3.00
C THR A 41 -16.53 13.78 -2.80
N ASP A 42 -16.92 14.38 -3.93
CA ASP A 42 -18.16 15.13 -4.06
C ASP A 42 -19.03 14.32 -5.04
N ARG A 43 -19.73 13.33 -4.49
CA ARG A 43 -20.91 12.68 -5.07
C ARG A 43 -21.60 11.79 -4.05
#